data_AF-A0A4Z0ABX6-F1
#
_entry.id   AF-A0A4Z0ABX6-F1
#
_cell.length_a   1.000
_cell.length_b   1.000
_cell.length_c   1.000
_cell.angle_alpha   90.00
_cell.angle_beta   90.00
_cell.angle_gamma   90.00
#
_symmetry.space_group_name_H-M   'P 1'
#
loop_
_entity.id
_entity.type
_entity.pdbx_description
1 polymer ?
#
loop_
_entity_poly.entity_id
_entity_poly.type
_entity_poly.pdbx_seq_one_letter_code
_entity_poly.pdbx_strand_id
1 'polypeptide(L)'
;MATECVQYLPITHENQETRYRLLHAYSHVDCIDWDLSKYEAWPKDHVIMEWQNPRGRFFFEPVLIAEKIPETLEVFRLEGWGGAFNIVVGEEYKEKLLALDFDHSFLEFHPITVV
;
A
#
# COMPACT_ATOMS: atom_id res chain seq x y z
N MET A 1 15.31 -17.88 -0.17
CA MET A 1 15.86 -16.52 -0.02
C MET A 1 14.70 -15.57 -0.27
N ALA A 2 14.26 -14.85 0.77
CA ALA A 2 13.17 -13.90 0.64
C ALA A 2 13.64 -12.75 -0.28
N THR A 3 12.98 -12.57 -1.41
CA THR A 3 13.21 -11.40 -2.26
C THR A 3 12.65 -10.21 -1.47
N GLU A 4 13.52 -9.42 -0.84
CA GLU A 4 13.11 -8.24 -0.09
C GLU A 4 12.39 -7.28 -1.03
N CYS A 5 11.05 -7.26 -0.99
CA CYS A 5 10.20 -6.42 -1.86
C CYS A 5 10.19 -4.94 -1.44
N VAL A 6 11.20 -4.56 -0.66
CA VAL A 6 11.37 -3.27 -0.01
C VAL A 6 12.79 -2.79 -0.31
N GLN A 7 12.90 -1.60 -0.89
CA GLN A 7 14.18 -0.92 -1.06
C GLN A 7 14.27 0.30 -0.15
N TYR A 8 15.38 0.42 0.59
CA TYR A 8 15.71 1.64 1.33
C TYR A 8 16.49 2.61 0.43
N LEU A 9 15.91 3.79 0.19
CA LEU A 9 16.59 4.86 -0.54
C LEU A 9 17.04 5.95 0.43
N PRO A 10 18.34 6.29 0.48
CA PRO A 10 18.80 7.44 1.24
C PRO A 10 18.38 8.71 0.50
N ILE A 11 17.67 9.61 1.18
CA ILE A 11 17.31 10.92 0.65
C ILE A 11 18.16 11.97 1.36
N THR A 12 19.04 12.64 0.61
CA THR A 12 19.79 13.81 1.07
C THR A 12 19.13 15.06 0.51
N HIS A 13 18.53 15.88 1.38
CA HIS A 13 18.05 17.21 1.02
C HIS A 13 19.19 18.21 1.25
N GLU A 14 19.53 19.02 0.24
CA GLU A 14 20.66 19.97 0.31
C GLU A 14 20.60 20.96 1.49
N ASN A 15 19.40 21.22 2.04
CA ASN A 15 19.15 22.19 3.11
C ASN A 15 18.61 21.58 4.42
N GLN A 16 18.62 20.25 4.59
CA GLN A 16 18.18 19.61 5.83
C GLN A 16 19.26 18.65 6.35
N GLU A 17 19.63 18.79 7.63
CA GLU A 17 20.54 17.87 8.31
C GLU A 17 19.90 16.49 8.56
N THR A 18 18.58 16.37 8.38
CA THR A 18 17.80 15.16 8.63
C THR A 18 17.98 14.14 7.50
N ARG A 19 18.47 12.95 7.84
CA ARG A 19 18.55 11.82 6.92
C ARG A 19 17.22 11.06 6.91
N TYR A 20 16.56 10.99 5.77
CA TYR A 20 15.34 10.19 5.60
C TYR A 20 15.67 8.84 4.95
N ARG A 21 14.95 7.80 5.36
CA ARG A 21 14.90 6.51 4.69
C ARG A 21 13.53 6.33 4.07
N LEU A 22 13.47 6.14 2.76
CA LEU A 22 12.22 5.81 2.08
C LEU A 22 11.99 4.30 2.09
N LEU A 23 10.82 3.87 2.55
CA LEU A 23 10.32 2.51 2.35
C LEU A 23 9.66 2.43 0.97
N HIS A 24 10.31 1.77 0.01
CA HIS A 24 9.74 1.55 -1.31
C HIS A 24 9.24 0.11 -1.47
N ALA A 25 7.94 -0.11 -1.24
CA ALA A 25 7.26 -1.35 -1.59
C ALA A 25 6.99 -1.39 -3.10
N TYR A 26 7.82 -2.10 -3.86
CA TYR A 26 7.76 -2.06 -5.33
C TYR A 26 6.88 -3.15 -5.94
N SER A 27 6.59 -4.22 -5.20
CA SER A 27 5.69 -5.28 -5.65
C SER A 27 4.25 -4.80 -5.65
N HIS A 28 3.57 -4.93 -6.79
CA HIS A 28 2.14 -4.68 -6.94
C HIS A 28 1.42 -6.01 -7.11
N VAL A 29 0.33 -6.21 -6.38
CA VAL A 29 -0.42 -7.47 -6.35
C VAL A 29 -1.88 -7.18 -6.70
N ASP A 30 -2.39 -7.80 -7.77
CA ASP A 30 -3.80 -7.79 -8.13
C ASP A 30 -4.60 -8.81 -7.30
N CYS A 31 -4.76 -8.52 -6.02
CA CYS A 31 -5.47 -9.38 -5.07
C CYS A 31 -6.80 -8.79 -4.58
N ILE A 32 -7.29 -7.68 -5.13
CA ILE A 32 -8.51 -7.05 -4.63
C ILE A 32 -9.75 -7.79 -5.14
N ASP A 33 -10.65 -8.12 -4.23
CA ASP A 33 -12.04 -8.47 -4.52
C ASP A 33 -12.85 -7.18 -4.67
N TRP A 34 -13.11 -6.80 -5.92
CA TRP A 34 -13.81 -5.56 -6.23
C TRP A 34 -15.31 -5.63 -5.98
N ASP A 35 -15.88 -6.83 -5.90
CA ASP A 35 -17.31 -7.01 -5.64
C ASP A 35 -17.62 -6.89 -4.15
N LEU A 36 -16.65 -7.25 -3.30
CA LEU A 36 -16.75 -7.11 -1.84
C LEU A 36 -16.17 -5.80 -1.29
N SER A 37 -15.30 -5.14 -2.06
CA SER A 37 -14.68 -3.87 -1.66
C SER A 37 -15.65 -2.68 -1.70
N LYS A 38 -15.46 -1.70 -0.82
CA LYS A 38 -16.22 -0.45 -0.82
C LYS A 38 -15.43 0.69 -1.46
N TYR A 39 -15.97 1.24 -2.54
CA TYR A 39 -15.43 2.39 -3.26
C TYR A 39 -16.55 3.18 -3.95
N GLU A 40 -16.30 4.47 -4.23
CA GLU A 40 -17.17 5.30 -5.07
C GLU A 40 -16.68 5.22 -6.51
N ALA A 41 -17.48 4.60 -7.38
CA ALA A 41 -17.20 4.56 -8.81
C ALA A 41 -17.30 5.97 -9.44
N TRP A 42 -16.65 6.15 -10.59
CA TRP A 42 -16.85 7.36 -11.37
C TRP A 42 -18.32 7.50 -11.85
N PRO A 43 -18.83 8.74 -12.01
CA PRO A 43 -20.09 8.96 -12.73
C PRO A 43 -20.05 8.33 -14.12
N LYS A 44 -21.19 7.84 -14.61
CA LYS A 44 -21.26 7.08 -15.89
C LYS A 44 -20.79 7.88 -17.11
N ASP A 45 -20.96 9.20 -17.07
CA ASP A 45 -20.60 10.16 -18.09
C ASP A 45 -19.20 10.75 -17.90
N HIS A 46 -18.49 10.37 -16.82
CA HIS A 46 -17.15 10.85 -16.55
C HIS A 46 -16.13 10.17 -17.48
N VAL A 47 -15.37 10.99 -18.20
CA VAL A 47 -14.21 10.53 -18.98
C VAL A 47 -13.00 10.46 -18.07
N ILE A 48 -12.56 9.24 -17.75
CA ILE A 48 -11.39 9.00 -16.91
C ILE A 48 -10.14 9.51 -17.62
N MET A 49 -9.39 10.37 -16.95
CA MET A 49 -8.10 10.86 -17.43
C MET A 49 -6.97 9.89 -17.13
N GLU A 50 -5.86 9.94 -17.88
CA GLU A 50 -4.72 9.02 -17.72
C GLU A 50 -4.12 8.99 -16.30
N TRP A 51 -4.19 10.10 -15.58
CA TRP A 51 -3.68 10.20 -14.21
C TRP A 51 -4.69 9.76 -13.14
N GLN A 52 -5.93 9.46 -13.53
CA GLN A 52 -6.98 9.01 -12.64
C GLN A 52 -7.00 7.49 -12.54
N ASN A 53 -7.41 6.99 -11.37
CA ASN A 53 -7.64 5.57 -11.22
C ASN A 53 -8.83 5.14 -12.12
N PRO A 54 -8.71 4.05 -12.89
CA PRO A 54 -9.75 3.62 -13.83
C PRO A 54 -11.04 3.10 -13.17
N ARG A 55 -11.00 2.74 -11.89
CA ARG A 55 -12.12 2.06 -11.21
C ARG A 55 -12.99 3.00 -10.40
N GLY A 56 -12.38 3.88 -9.62
CA GLY A 56 -13.09 4.66 -8.62
C GLY A 56 -12.48 6.03 -8.35
N ARG A 57 -13.34 6.92 -7.89
CA ARG A 57 -13.00 8.26 -7.42
C ARG A 57 -12.51 8.23 -5.97
N PHE A 58 -13.19 7.47 -5.11
CA PHE A 58 -12.84 7.31 -3.71
C PHE A 58 -12.79 5.84 -3.31
N PHE A 59 -11.88 5.53 -2.40
CA PHE A 59 -11.56 4.17 -1.97
C PHE A 59 -11.65 4.11 -0.44
N PHE A 60 -12.41 3.16 0.12
CA PHE A 60 -12.70 3.14 1.56
C PHE A 60 -12.21 1.86 2.23
N GLU A 61 -12.71 0.70 1.80
CA GLU A 61 -12.45 -0.58 2.46
C GLU A 61 -12.12 -1.63 1.40
N PRO A 62 -10.82 -1.91 1.17
CA PRO A 62 -10.42 -3.00 0.29
C PRO A 62 -10.67 -4.35 0.96
N VAL A 63 -11.15 -5.31 0.17
CA VAL A 63 -11.20 -6.74 0.54
C VAL A 63 -10.23 -7.48 -0.37
N LEU A 64 -9.38 -8.33 0.21
CA LEU A 64 -8.36 -9.06 -0.54
C LEU A 64 -8.70 -10.55 -0.67
N ILE A 65 -8.31 -11.14 -1.79
CA ILE A 65 -8.43 -12.57 -2.10
C ILE A 65 -7.14 -13.26 -1.65
N ALA A 66 -7.22 -14.13 -0.64
CA ALA A 66 -6.06 -14.75 0.00
C ALA A 66 -5.16 -15.49 -1.02
N GLU A 67 -5.77 -16.27 -1.92
CA GLU A 67 -5.04 -17.13 -2.86
C GLU A 67 -4.23 -16.34 -3.90
N LYS A 68 -4.52 -15.04 -4.05
CA LYS A 68 -3.77 -14.16 -4.95
C LYS A 68 -2.60 -13.46 -4.26
N ILE A 69 -2.49 -13.54 -2.93
CA ILE A 69 -1.39 -12.93 -2.16
C ILE A 69 -0.24 -13.94 -2.10
N PRO A 70 0.95 -13.62 -2.63
CA PRO A 70 2.08 -14.55 -2.53
C PRO A 70 2.52 -14.75 -1.09
N GLU A 71 2.64 -16.00 -0.64
CA GLU A 71 2.97 -16.36 0.75
C GLU A 71 4.29 -15.74 1.26
N THR A 72 5.22 -15.45 0.35
CA THR A 72 6.53 -14.87 0.70
C THR A 72 6.53 -13.35 0.80
N LEU A 73 5.42 -12.68 0.49
CA LEU A 73 5.33 -11.22 0.44
C LEU A 73 4.82 -10.66 1.78
N GLU A 74 5.73 -10.07 2.54
CA GLU A 74 5.37 -9.39 3.80
C GLU A 74 4.91 -7.94 3.60
N VAL A 75 5.27 -7.32 2.47
CA VAL A 75 4.92 -5.92 2.13
C VAL A 75 4.68 -5.81 0.64
N PHE A 76 3.54 -5.27 0.24
CA PHE A 76 3.22 -5.04 -1.16
C PHE A 76 2.26 -3.87 -1.35
N ARG A 77 2.07 -3.48 -2.61
CA ARG A 77 1.08 -2.52 -3.04
C ARG A 77 -0.11 -3.19 -3.71
N LEU A 78 -1.29 -2.65 -3.49
CA LEU A 78 -2.51 -3.11 -4.15
C LEU A 78 -2.57 -2.59 -5.59
N GLU A 79 -2.65 -3.50 -6.55
CA GLU A 79 -2.83 -3.13 -7.96
C GLU A 79 -4.24 -2.56 -8.17
N GLY A 80 -4.33 -1.39 -8.80
CA GLY A 80 -5.60 -0.75 -9.09
C GLY A 80 -6.31 -0.09 -7.89
N TRP A 81 -5.77 -0.14 -6.66
CA TRP A 81 -6.24 0.68 -5.53
C TRP A 81 -5.45 1.99 -5.47
N GLY A 82 -6.13 3.12 -5.66
CA GLY A 82 -5.50 4.44 -5.58
C GLY A 82 -5.38 4.95 -4.15
N GLY A 83 -4.41 5.83 -3.89
CA GLY A 83 -4.36 6.66 -2.68
C GLY A 83 -3.43 6.17 -1.56
N ALA A 84 -3.64 6.69 -0.35
CA ALA A 84 -2.77 6.52 0.82
C ALA A 84 -2.80 5.10 1.42
N PHE A 85 -3.85 4.32 1.17
CA PHE A 85 -4.02 2.95 1.69
C PHE A 85 -3.52 1.88 0.72
N ASN A 86 -2.56 2.21 -0.15
CA ASN A 86 -2.11 1.26 -1.16
C ASN A 86 -1.08 0.26 -0.65
N ILE A 87 -0.49 0.46 0.54
CA ILE A 87 0.54 -0.42 1.09
C ILE A 87 -0.09 -1.38 2.09
N VAL A 88 0.07 -2.67 1.84
CA VAL A 88 -0.30 -3.75 2.75
C VAL A 88 0.96 -4.30 3.39
N VAL A 89 0.92 -4.48 4.71
CA VAL A 89 2.00 -5.07 5.50
C VAL A 89 1.44 -6.25 6.30
N GLY A 90 2.18 -7.35 6.36
CA GLY A 90 1.91 -8.44 7.31
C GLY A 90 2.22 -8.03 8.75
N GLU A 91 1.59 -8.69 9.71
CA GLU A 91 1.78 -8.38 11.15
C GLU A 91 3.24 -8.52 11.59
N GLU A 92 3.96 -9.55 11.13
CA GLU A 92 5.39 -9.72 11.45
C GLU A 92 6.23 -8.54 10.95
N TYR A 93 5.91 -7.99 9.78
CA TYR A 93 6.63 -6.83 9.24
C TYR A 93 6.27 -5.53 9.96
N LYS A 94 5.01 -5.37 10.35
CA LYS A 94 4.56 -4.26 11.20
C LYS A 94 5.30 -4.26 12.54
N GLU A 95 5.51 -5.41 13.16
CA GLU A 95 6.33 -5.52 14.38
C GLU A 95 7.77 -5.11 14.13
N LYS A 96 8.38 -5.54 13.01
CA LYS A 96 9.74 -5.10 12.61
C LYS A 96 9.81 -3.59 12.41
N LEU A 97 8.79 -2.97 11.79
CA LEU A 97 8.71 -1.52 11.61
C LEU A 97 8.62 -0.78 12.94
N LEU A 98 7.74 -1.22 13.84
CA LEU A 98 7.54 -0.61 15.16
C LEU A 98 8.70 -0.84 16.14
N ALA A 99 9.62 -1.76 15.83
CA ALA A 99 10.84 -1.98 16.59
C ALA A 99 11.98 -1.01 16.21
N LEU A 100 11.83 -0.25 15.11
CA LEU A 100 12.83 0.75 14.71
C LEU A 100 12.77 1.97 15.63
N ASP A 101 13.92 2.60 15.84
CA ASP A 101 14.05 3.79 16.69
C ASP A 101 13.66 5.06 15.91
N PHE A 102 12.36 5.29 15.74
CA PHE A 102 11.82 6.55 15.21
C PHE A 102 10.46 6.90 15.83
N ASP A 103 9.97 8.11 15.57
CA ASP A 103 8.65 8.55 16.03
C ASP A 103 7.55 7.78 15.29
N HIS A 104 6.83 6.90 15.99
CA HIS A 104 5.73 6.13 15.38
C HIS A 104 4.39 6.89 15.33
N SER A 105 4.30 8.11 15.87
CA SER A 105 3.02 8.83 16.04
C SER A 105 2.30 9.14 14.72
N PHE A 106 3.00 9.10 13.59
CA PHE A 106 2.45 9.32 12.26
C PHE A 106 2.05 8.03 11.53
N LEU A 107 2.29 6.85 12.12
CA LEU A 107 1.91 5.58 11.51
C LEU A 107 0.52 5.14 11.99
N GLU A 108 -0.38 4.95 11.03
CA GLU A 108 -1.67 4.33 11.27
C GLU A 108 -1.74 2.99 10.56
N PHE A 109 -2.19 1.97 11.28
CA PHE A 109 -2.41 0.63 10.74
C PHE A 109 -3.90 0.33 10.78
N HIS A 110 -4.47 0.10 9.60
CA HIS A 110 -5.88 -0.22 9.44
C HIS A 110 -6.00 -1.71 9.08
N PRO A 111 -6.80 -2.49 9.82
CA PRO A 111 -6.99 -3.89 9.51
C PRO A 111 -7.67 -4.04 8.14
N ILE A 112 -7.28 -5.08 7.40
CA ILE A 112 -7.83 -5.38 6.08
C ILE A 112 -8.54 -6.72 6.11
N THR A 113 -9.68 -6.81 5.43
CA THR A 113 -10.40 -8.07 5.27
C THR A 113 -9.75 -8.90 4.18
N VAL A 114 -9.51 -10.18 4.49
CA VAL A 114 -9.02 -11.17 3.56
C VAL A 114 -10.03 -12.30 3.51
N VAL A 115 -10.42 -12.72 2.30
CA VAL A 115 -11.38 -13.79 2.02
C VAL A 115 -10.76 -14.93 1.23
#